data_AF-A0A7S1AK90-F1
#
_entry.id   AF-A0A7S1AK90-F1
#
_cell.length_a   1.000
_cell.length_b   1.000
_cell.length_c   1.000
_cell.angle_alpha   90.00
_cell.angle_beta   90.00
_cell.angle_gamma   90.00
#
_symmetry.space_group_name_H-M   'P 1'
#
loop_
_entity.id
_entity.type
_entity.pdbx_description
1 polymer ?
#
loop_
_entity_poly.entity_id
_entity_poly.type
_entity_poly.pdbx_seq_one_letter_code
_entity_poly.pdbx_strand_id
1 'polypeptide(L)'
;REQLQLYQSSMEVSLLHQKMKLEEAQRLRCTDERAWGEPKDLRDAVSEASSKSAFERLATGDMSELDYDEHPVSDPAPQPADAPRYSTFSIFSMDRSRERAKRVHRAYRVAAKTFIEDKPKSLVERMTMRCVTSVEAIGIFFLRVRLFKMEGLNQMVSSRKFQLGICAVILMNALFIGVACDMAVKASIKSYDEERSFSAGGMDLDIAGWLIAVDGVFNVIFLMELILRMVALEGEFCAGKEWRWNIFDAC
;
A
#
# COMPACT_ATOMS: atom_id res chain seq x y z
N ARG A 1 36.09 -2.38 -10.23
CA ARG A 1 35.76 -3.78 -9.83
C ARG A 1 35.71 -3.91 -8.30
N GLU A 2 36.72 -3.46 -7.57
CA GLU A 2 36.74 -3.49 -6.09
C GLU A 2 35.60 -2.72 -5.42
N GLN A 3 35.25 -1.53 -5.92
CA GLN A 3 34.07 -0.77 -5.46
C GLN A 3 32.76 -1.54 -5.61
N LEU A 4 32.65 -2.37 -6.65
CA LEU A 4 31.45 -3.17 -6.91
C LEU A 4 31.37 -4.36 -5.93
N GLN A 5 32.52 -4.95 -5.59
CA GLN A 5 32.62 -6.00 -4.57
C GLN A 5 32.29 -5.46 -3.16
N LEU A 6 32.74 -4.25 -2.83
CA LEU A 6 32.39 -3.56 -1.58
C LEU A 6 30.89 -3.26 -1.49
N TYR A 7 30.27 -2.84 -2.60
CA TYR A 7 28.84 -2.58 -2.62
C TYR A 7 28.03 -3.87 -2.48
N GLN A 8 28.47 -4.94 -3.14
CA GLN A 8 27.85 -6.25 -3.05
C GLN A 8 27.92 -6.82 -1.62
N SER A 9 29.08 -6.74 -0.97
CA SER A 9 29.22 -7.22 0.42
C SER A 9 28.39 -6.38 1.40
N SER A 10 28.34 -5.05 1.22
CA SER A 10 27.49 -4.18 2.04
C SER A 10 25.99 -4.49 1.87
N MET A 11 25.57 -4.84 0.66
CA MET A 11 24.18 -5.21 0.39
C MET A 11 23.84 -6.56 1.04
N GLU A 12 24.72 -7.55 0.95
CA GLU A 12 24.54 -8.86 1.58
C GLU A 12 24.42 -8.77 3.11
N VAL A 13 25.24 -7.94 3.75
CA VAL A 13 25.16 -7.71 5.21
C VAL A 13 23.83 -7.05 5.60
N SER A 14 23.36 -6.07 4.82
CA SER A 14 22.08 -5.41 5.06
C SER A 14 20.90 -6.39 4.93
N LEU A 15 20.95 -7.26 3.94
CA LEU A 15 19.94 -8.29 3.68
C LEU A 15 19.90 -9.33 4.81
N LEU A 16 21.06 -9.77 5.30
CA LEU A 16 21.15 -10.66 6.46
C LEU A 16 20.60 -10.03 7.73
N HIS A 17 20.87 -8.74 7.95
CA HIS A 17 20.35 -8.02 9.12
C HIS A 17 18.81 -7.89 9.07
N GLN A 18 18.24 -7.63 7.88
CA GLN A 18 16.77 -7.62 7.72
C GLN A 18 16.16 -9.01 7.94
N LYS A 19 16.79 -10.06 7.42
CA LYS A 19 16.32 -11.44 7.62
C LYS A 19 16.31 -11.82 9.11
N MET A 20 17.37 -11.47 9.84
CA MET A 20 17.47 -11.72 11.28
C MET A 20 16.35 -11.02 12.07
N LYS A 21 16.06 -9.75 11.75
CA LYS A 21 14.94 -9.02 12.37
C LYS A 21 13.58 -9.64 12.06
N LEU A 22 13.40 -10.16 10.84
CA LEU A 22 12.16 -10.85 10.47
C LEU A 22 11.99 -12.16 11.25
N GLU A 23 13.06 -12.95 11.39
CA GLU A 23 13.05 -14.19 12.17
C GLU A 23 12.80 -13.93 13.66
N GLU A 24 13.38 -12.86 14.22
CA GLU A 24 13.13 -12.44 15.61
C GLU A 24 11.67 -12.02 15.82
N ALA A 25 11.10 -11.23 14.89
CA ALA A 25 9.69 -10.86 14.92
C ALA A 25 8.75 -12.08 14.79
N GLN A 26 9.12 -13.08 13.97
CA GLN A 26 8.37 -14.33 13.86
C GLN A 26 8.45 -15.17 15.14
N ARG A 27 9.63 -15.23 15.78
CA ARG A 27 9.79 -15.92 17.08
C ARG A 27 8.91 -15.29 18.16
N LEU A 28 8.89 -13.96 18.24
CA LEU A 28 8.04 -13.23 19.19
C LEU A 28 6.55 -13.53 18.97
N ARG A 29 6.12 -13.60 17.70
CA ARG A 29 4.74 -13.94 17.35
C ARG A 29 4.36 -15.38 17.75
N CYS A 30 5.25 -16.35 17.55
CA CYS A 30 5.03 -17.74 17.98
C CYS A 30 5.04 -17.93 19.50
N THR A 31 5.79 -17.12 20.25
CA THR A 31 5.75 -17.15 21.72
C THR A 31 4.47 -16.55 22.28
N ASP A 32 3.94 -15.51 21.63
CA ASP A 32 2.68 -14.88 22.03
C ASP A 32 1.49 -15.85 21.84
N GLU A 33 1.40 -16.55 20.70
CA GLU A 33 0.33 -17.55 20.48
C GLU A 33 0.33 -18.73 21.47
N ARG A 34 1.47 -19.08 22.08
CA ARG A 34 1.49 -20.08 23.18
C ARG A 34 1.05 -19.50 24.52
N ALA A 35 1.21 -18.20 24.73
CA ALA A 35 0.73 -17.53 25.94
C ALA A 35 -0.80 -17.38 25.96
N TRP A 36 -1.45 -17.44 24.80
CA TRP A 36 -2.92 -17.46 24.65
C TRP A 36 -3.54 -18.86 24.62
N GLY A 37 -2.87 -19.88 25.19
CA GLY A 37 -3.54 -21.13 25.53
C GLY A 37 -4.73 -20.82 26.44
N GLU A 38 -5.95 -21.07 25.94
CA GLU A 38 -7.22 -20.76 26.61
C GLU A 38 -7.17 -21.01 28.12
N PRO A 39 -7.25 -19.98 28.97
CA PRO A 39 -7.56 -20.17 30.37
C PRO A 39 -9.00 -20.67 30.47
N LYS A 40 -9.15 -21.97 30.71
CA LYS A 40 -10.47 -22.65 30.86
C LYS A 40 -11.34 -22.13 32.01
N ASP A 41 -10.84 -21.22 32.84
CA ASP A 41 -11.55 -20.72 34.03
C ASP A 41 -11.85 -19.20 34.00
N LEU A 42 -11.68 -18.52 32.85
CA LEU A 42 -11.81 -17.05 32.79
C LEU A 42 -13.21 -16.52 32.45
N ARG A 43 -14.27 -17.33 32.60
CA ARG A 43 -15.67 -16.85 32.51
C ARG A 43 -16.15 -16.16 33.79
N ASP A 44 -15.52 -16.41 34.93
CA ASP A 44 -15.97 -15.86 36.22
C ASP A 44 -15.22 -14.58 36.63
N ALA A 45 -14.07 -14.28 36.03
CA ALA A 45 -13.25 -13.11 36.38
C ALA A 45 -13.61 -11.82 35.60
N VAL A 46 -14.43 -11.90 34.55
CA VAL A 46 -14.77 -10.76 33.69
C VAL A 46 -15.90 -9.88 34.28
N SER A 47 -16.50 -10.28 35.41
CA SER A 47 -17.53 -9.48 36.08
C SER A 47 -17.00 -8.37 36.99
N GLU A 48 -15.70 -8.32 37.32
CA GLU A 48 -15.22 -7.45 38.42
C GLU A 48 -14.09 -6.45 38.06
N ALA A 49 -13.56 -6.48 36.82
CA ALA A 49 -12.52 -5.52 36.40
C ALA A 49 -12.99 -4.46 35.38
N SER A 50 -14.31 -4.26 35.27
CA SER A 50 -14.92 -3.17 34.51
C SER A 50 -15.06 -1.90 35.37
N SER A 51 -13.94 -1.24 35.67
CA SER A 51 -13.93 0.20 35.95
C SER A 51 -12.52 0.76 36.21
N LYS A 52 -12.11 1.66 35.30
CA LYS A 52 -11.37 2.92 35.56
C LYS A 52 -9.85 3.04 35.40
N SER A 53 -9.01 2.01 35.26
CA SER A 53 -7.55 2.25 35.33
C SER A 53 -6.75 2.28 34.01
N ALA A 54 -7.29 1.80 32.89
CA ALA A 54 -6.49 1.67 31.65
C ALA A 54 -6.57 2.88 30.71
N PHE A 55 -7.63 3.69 30.79
CA PHE A 55 -7.86 4.80 29.85
C PHE A 55 -7.13 6.10 30.26
N GLU A 56 -6.69 6.24 31.50
CA GLU A 56 -6.02 7.45 32.00
C GLU A 56 -4.50 7.50 31.68
N ARG A 57 -3.90 6.36 31.32
CA ARG A 57 -2.46 6.27 31.02
C ARG A 57 -2.06 6.62 29.58
N LEU A 58 -3.04 6.79 28.68
CA LEU A 58 -2.79 7.16 27.28
C LEU A 58 -2.92 8.67 27.01
N ALA A 59 -3.39 9.45 27.99
CA ALA A 59 -3.62 10.90 27.83
C ALA A 59 -2.44 11.78 28.30
N THR A 60 -1.52 11.25 29.11
CA THR A 60 -0.31 11.98 29.54
C THR A 60 0.82 11.71 28.56
N GLY A 61 0.83 12.46 27.46
CA GLY A 61 1.93 12.50 26.50
C GLY A 61 3.19 13.06 27.13
N ASP A 62 3.95 12.20 27.80
CA ASP A 62 5.25 12.51 28.37
C ASP A 62 6.33 11.86 27.50
N MET A 63 6.81 12.61 26.50
CA MET A 63 8.08 12.37 25.83
C MET A 63 9.10 13.39 26.34
N SER A 64 9.39 13.32 27.63
CA SER A 64 10.51 14.06 28.21
C SER A 64 11.83 13.49 27.69
N GLU A 65 12.60 14.40 27.08
CA GLU A 65 14.06 14.48 27.08
C GLU A 65 14.88 13.20 26.88
N LEU A 66 15.25 12.95 25.62
CA LEU A 66 16.56 12.34 25.34
C LEU A 66 17.56 13.48 25.09
N ASP A 67 18.13 13.90 26.21
CA ASP A 67 19.31 14.75 26.34
C ASP A 67 20.47 14.09 25.56
N TYR A 68 20.94 14.78 24.52
CA TYR A 68 22.13 14.36 23.78
C TYR A 68 23.32 15.09 24.39
N ASP A 69 24.03 14.40 25.28
CA ASP A 69 25.31 14.83 25.85
C ASP A 69 26.30 15.22 24.75
N GLU A 70 26.62 16.52 24.68
CA GLU A 70 27.75 17.05 23.92
C GLU A 70 29.06 16.65 24.61
N HIS A 71 29.74 15.64 24.07
CA HIS A 71 31.12 15.36 24.46
C HIS A 71 32.07 16.48 23.95
N PRO A 72 32.96 17.00 24.80
CA PRO A 72 33.93 18.01 24.39
C PRO A 72 34.96 17.44 23.42
N VAL A 73 35.16 18.17 22.33
CA VAL A 73 36.15 17.91 21.27
C VAL A 73 37.55 18.11 21.86
N SER A 74 38.29 17.02 22.01
CA SER A 74 39.72 17.05 22.36
C SER A 74 40.56 17.47 21.16
N ASP A 75 41.47 18.41 21.39
CA ASP A 75 42.40 18.96 20.39
C ASP A 75 43.29 17.87 19.73
N PRO A 76 43.50 17.92 18.41
CA PRO A 76 44.38 16.99 17.72
C PRO A 76 45.86 17.35 17.91
N ALA A 77 46.64 16.34 18.30
CA ALA A 77 48.09 16.36 18.41
C ALA A 77 48.80 16.64 17.06
N PRO A 78 50.07 17.10 17.08
CA PRO A 78 50.81 17.49 15.87
C PRO A 78 51.12 16.27 14.99
N GLN A 79 50.71 16.32 13.72
CA GLN A 79 51.01 15.28 12.74
C GLN A 79 52.44 15.40 12.18
N PRO A 80 53.14 14.27 11.96
CA PRO A 80 54.42 14.23 11.28
C PRO A 80 54.29 14.52 9.79
N ALA A 81 55.26 15.27 9.27
CA ALA A 81 55.43 15.58 7.87
C ALA A 81 55.69 14.32 7.03
N ASP A 82 55.23 14.36 5.79
CA ASP A 82 55.59 13.48 4.67
C ASP A 82 54.79 12.18 4.53
N ALA A 83 53.52 12.32 4.14
CA ALA A 83 52.76 11.26 3.48
C ALA A 83 52.24 11.74 2.10
N PRO A 84 52.24 10.86 1.07
CA PRO A 84 51.85 11.22 -0.29
C PRO A 84 50.36 11.58 -0.40
N ARG A 85 50.07 12.75 -1.01
CA ARG A 85 48.73 13.28 -1.29
C ARG A 85 47.92 12.35 -2.20
N TYR A 86 47.25 11.36 -1.62
CA TYR A 86 46.16 10.67 -2.30
C TYR A 86 44.86 11.48 -2.17
N SER A 87 44.43 12.03 -3.30
CA SER A 87 43.06 12.47 -3.65
C SER A 87 42.00 12.40 -2.54
N THR A 88 41.96 13.44 -1.71
CA THR A 88 40.90 13.67 -0.70
C THR A 88 39.54 14.01 -1.33
N PHE A 89 39.45 14.05 -2.66
CA PHE A 89 38.26 14.47 -3.40
C PHE A 89 37.17 13.38 -3.50
N SER A 90 37.52 12.09 -3.37
CA SER A 90 36.54 11.00 -3.45
C SER A 90 35.77 10.75 -2.15
N ILE A 91 36.35 11.09 -0.99
CA ILE A 91 35.71 10.88 0.32
C ILE A 91 34.51 11.82 0.50
N PHE A 92 34.64 13.08 0.03
CA PHE A 92 33.59 14.08 0.15
C PHE A 92 32.34 13.82 -0.73
N SER A 93 32.46 13.02 -1.79
CA SER A 93 31.33 12.72 -2.69
C SER A 93 30.45 11.57 -2.18
N MET A 94 31.01 10.62 -1.44
CA MET A 94 30.25 9.53 -0.81
C MET A 94 29.35 10.03 0.32
N ASP A 95 29.81 10.96 1.15
CA ASP A 95 29.02 11.46 2.28
C ASP A 95 27.78 12.22 1.81
N ARG A 96 27.86 13.04 0.75
CA ARG A 96 26.68 13.71 0.18
C ARG A 96 25.62 12.73 -0.33
N SER A 97 26.02 11.57 -0.82
CA SER A 97 25.08 10.56 -1.34
C SER A 97 24.36 9.84 -0.21
N ARG A 98 25.06 9.52 0.90
CA ARG A 98 24.44 9.00 2.12
C ARG A 98 23.49 10.01 2.77
N GLU A 99 23.87 11.28 2.81
CA GLU A 99 23.05 12.36 3.34
C GLU A 99 21.72 12.48 2.57
N ARG A 100 21.78 12.45 1.22
CA ARG A 100 20.59 12.47 0.36
C ARG A 100 19.71 11.25 0.56
N ALA A 101 20.27 10.04 0.62
CA ALA A 101 19.50 8.82 0.83
C ALA A 101 18.74 8.84 2.16
N LYS A 102 19.36 9.35 3.24
CA LYS A 102 18.70 9.51 4.55
C LYS A 102 17.54 10.51 4.49
N ARG A 103 17.71 11.63 3.78
CA ARG A 103 16.64 12.64 3.61
C ARG A 103 15.46 12.07 2.83
N VAL A 104 15.71 11.36 1.73
CA VAL A 104 14.66 10.68 0.95
C VAL A 104 13.93 9.64 1.79
N HIS A 105 14.66 8.81 2.55
CA HIS A 105 14.04 7.80 3.40
C HIS A 105 13.18 8.42 4.52
N ARG A 106 13.63 9.54 5.11
CA ARG A 106 12.87 10.27 6.13
C ARG A 106 11.62 10.90 5.51
N ALA A 107 11.73 11.55 4.35
CA ALA A 107 10.60 12.10 3.63
C ALA A 107 9.57 11.02 3.26
N TYR A 108 10.03 9.87 2.76
CA TYR A 108 9.16 8.74 2.46
C TYR A 108 8.46 8.20 3.70
N ARG A 109 9.16 8.07 4.83
CA ARG A 109 8.57 7.61 6.09
C ARG A 109 7.52 8.59 6.61
N VAL A 110 7.77 9.89 6.52
CA VAL A 110 6.81 10.93 6.91
C VAL A 110 5.58 10.88 6.01
N ALA A 111 5.76 10.82 4.69
CA ALA A 111 4.67 10.73 3.72
C ALA A 111 3.85 9.43 3.89
N ALA A 112 4.51 8.29 4.16
CA ALA A 112 3.82 7.04 4.42
C ALA A 112 3.00 7.10 5.71
N LYS A 113 3.53 7.76 6.75
CA LYS A 113 2.81 7.93 8.02
C LYS A 113 1.60 8.85 7.87
N THR A 114 1.74 9.96 7.15
CA THR A 114 0.59 10.84 6.85
C THR A 114 -0.44 10.13 5.98
N PHE A 115 -0.06 9.32 4.98
CA PHE A 115 -1.03 8.52 4.21
C PHE A 115 -1.80 7.49 5.04
N ILE A 116 -1.19 6.95 6.10
CA ILE A 116 -1.84 5.97 7.00
C ILE A 116 -2.73 6.69 8.03
N GLU A 117 -2.28 7.84 8.57
CA GLU A 117 -2.98 8.58 9.61
C GLU A 117 -4.10 9.48 9.05
N ASP A 118 -3.90 10.13 7.90
CA ASP A 118 -4.90 10.97 7.23
C ASP A 118 -5.86 10.19 6.32
N LYS A 119 -5.85 8.86 6.37
CA LYS A 119 -6.84 8.07 5.63
C LYS A 119 -8.23 8.58 6.05
N PRO A 120 -9.02 9.22 5.17
CA PRO A 120 -10.29 9.81 5.56
C PRO A 120 -11.24 8.66 5.93
N LYS A 121 -11.29 8.35 7.23
CA LYS A 121 -12.06 7.26 7.82
C LYS A 121 -13.57 7.39 7.57
N SER A 122 -14.05 8.50 7.01
CA SER A 122 -15.49 8.70 6.83
C SER A 122 -16.03 8.31 5.45
N LEU A 123 -15.26 8.40 4.36
CA LEU A 123 -15.83 8.21 3.01
C LEU A 123 -15.56 6.81 2.47
N VAL A 124 -14.30 6.37 2.51
CA VAL A 124 -13.94 5.02 2.07
C VAL A 124 -14.62 4.00 2.96
N GLU A 125 -14.62 4.17 4.29
CA GLU A 125 -15.28 3.23 5.21
C GLU A 125 -16.79 3.17 4.98
N ARG A 126 -17.44 4.31 4.69
CA ARG A 126 -18.86 4.36 4.28
C ARG A 126 -19.09 3.68 2.94
N MET A 127 -18.20 3.85 1.97
CA MET A 127 -18.27 3.16 0.67
C MET A 127 -18.06 1.65 0.83
N THR A 128 -17.06 1.22 1.59
CA THR A 128 -16.77 -0.19 1.83
C THR A 128 -17.94 -0.86 2.55
N MET A 129 -18.49 -0.23 3.58
CA MET A 129 -19.65 -0.77 4.29
C MET A 129 -20.88 -0.85 3.38
N ARG A 130 -21.11 0.16 2.53
CA ARG A 130 -22.17 0.12 1.50
C ARG A 130 -21.95 -0.98 0.48
N CYS A 131 -20.72 -1.19 0.01
CA CYS A 131 -20.38 -2.27 -0.91
C CYS A 131 -20.65 -3.63 -0.27
N VAL A 132 -20.18 -3.88 0.95
CA VAL A 132 -20.41 -5.14 1.67
C VAL A 132 -21.90 -5.41 1.83
N THR A 133 -22.70 -4.43 2.25
CA THR A 133 -24.16 -4.60 2.35
C THR A 133 -24.84 -4.78 0.98
N SER A 134 -24.28 -4.19 -0.08
CA SER A 134 -24.80 -4.35 -1.44
C SER A 134 -24.53 -5.74 -1.98
N VAL A 135 -23.38 -6.35 -1.65
CA VAL A 135 -23.03 -7.71 -2.08
C VAL A 135 -24.04 -8.74 -1.55
N GLU A 136 -24.50 -8.61 -0.29
CA GLU A 136 -25.52 -9.50 0.26
C GLU A 136 -26.88 -9.35 -0.48
N ALA A 137 -27.31 -8.12 -0.71
CA ALA A 137 -28.56 -7.84 -1.43
C ALA A 137 -28.50 -8.32 -2.89
N ILE A 138 -27.35 -8.13 -3.54
CA ILE A 138 -27.06 -8.61 -4.89
C ILE A 138 -27.09 -10.15 -4.92
N GLY A 139 -26.50 -10.82 -3.94
CA GLY A 139 -26.55 -12.28 -3.82
C GLY A 139 -27.99 -12.83 -3.75
N ILE A 140 -28.85 -12.20 -2.95
CA ILE A 140 -30.28 -12.57 -2.86
C ILE A 140 -31.01 -12.30 -4.18
N PHE A 141 -30.72 -11.19 -4.85
CA PHE A 141 -31.28 -10.89 -6.17
C PHE A 141 -30.85 -11.93 -7.21
N PHE A 142 -29.59 -12.34 -7.22
CA PHE A 142 -29.09 -13.40 -8.09
C PHE A 142 -29.77 -14.74 -7.85
N LEU A 143 -29.96 -15.12 -6.58
CA LEU A 143 -30.70 -16.33 -6.25
C LEU A 143 -32.14 -16.30 -6.77
N ARG A 144 -32.78 -15.11 -6.84
CA ARG A 144 -34.09 -14.93 -7.49
C ARG A 144 -34.01 -14.98 -9.02
N VAL A 145 -32.99 -14.37 -9.63
CA VAL A 145 -32.82 -14.34 -11.10
C VAL A 145 -32.51 -15.73 -11.66
N ARG A 146 -31.83 -16.60 -10.89
CA ARG A 146 -31.51 -17.98 -11.27
C ARG A 146 -32.73 -18.86 -11.60
N LEU A 147 -33.94 -18.40 -11.30
CA LEU A 147 -35.19 -19.08 -11.68
C LEU A 147 -35.66 -18.79 -13.11
N PHE A 148 -35.10 -17.78 -13.78
CA PHE A 148 -35.44 -17.47 -15.17
C PHE A 148 -34.35 -18.02 -16.10
N LYS A 149 -34.59 -19.22 -16.65
CA LYS A 149 -33.81 -19.77 -17.77
C LYS A 149 -33.82 -18.78 -18.94
N MET A 150 -32.79 -17.96 -19.05
CA MET A 150 -32.66 -16.95 -20.09
C MET A 150 -31.66 -17.45 -21.14
N GLU A 151 -32.09 -18.40 -21.97
CA GLU A 151 -31.28 -18.96 -23.07
C GLU A 151 -30.73 -17.86 -24.00
N GLY A 152 -31.47 -16.75 -24.17
CA GLY A 152 -31.02 -15.60 -24.94
C GLY A 152 -29.83 -14.87 -24.33
N LEU A 153 -29.71 -14.82 -23.00
CA LEU A 153 -28.59 -14.15 -22.32
C LEU A 153 -27.29 -14.93 -22.53
N ASN A 154 -27.37 -16.26 -22.50
CA ASN A 154 -26.24 -17.13 -22.80
C ASN A 154 -25.76 -16.94 -24.26
N GLN A 155 -26.69 -16.81 -25.21
CA GLN A 155 -26.34 -16.53 -26.60
C GLN A 155 -25.71 -15.14 -26.78
N MET A 156 -26.13 -14.16 -25.99
CA MET A 156 -25.57 -12.81 -26.03
C MET A 156 -24.14 -12.78 -25.47
N VAL A 157 -23.91 -13.39 -24.31
CA VAL A 157 -22.59 -13.42 -23.64
C VAL A 157 -21.58 -14.30 -24.40
N SER A 158 -22.03 -15.37 -25.05
CA SER A 158 -21.18 -16.20 -25.91
C SER A 158 -20.86 -15.57 -27.28
N SER A 159 -21.47 -14.42 -27.61
CA SER A 159 -21.21 -13.77 -28.89
C SER A 159 -19.80 -13.18 -28.95
N ARG A 160 -19.12 -13.34 -30.10
CA ARG A 160 -17.78 -12.74 -30.34
C ARG A 160 -17.77 -11.23 -30.20
N LYS A 161 -18.90 -10.56 -30.48
CA LYS A 161 -19.06 -9.11 -30.34
C LYS A 161 -18.96 -8.69 -28.89
N PHE A 162 -19.58 -9.44 -27.99
CA PHE A 162 -19.52 -9.19 -26.55
C PHE A 162 -18.08 -9.37 -26.03
N GLN A 163 -17.40 -10.46 -26.42
CA GLN A 163 -15.99 -10.69 -26.08
C GLN A 163 -15.06 -9.58 -26.59
N LEU A 164 -15.26 -9.11 -27.83
CA LEU A 164 -14.52 -7.97 -28.39
C LEU A 164 -14.77 -6.67 -27.62
N GLY A 165 -16.03 -6.43 -27.23
CA GLY A 165 -16.39 -5.28 -26.40
C GLY A 165 -15.63 -5.27 -25.08
N ILE A 166 -15.56 -6.41 -24.40
CA ILE A 166 -14.85 -6.55 -23.13
C ILE A 166 -13.35 -6.36 -23.30
N CYS A 167 -12.77 -6.98 -24.33
CA CYS A 167 -11.37 -6.78 -24.66
C CYS A 167 -11.07 -5.29 -24.91
N ALA A 168 -11.94 -4.58 -25.63
CA ALA A 168 -11.81 -3.14 -25.86
C ALA A 168 -11.89 -2.33 -24.55
N VAL A 169 -12.81 -2.68 -23.64
CA VAL A 169 -12.92 -2.03 -22.32
C VAL A 169 -11.67 -2.25 -21.47
N ILE A 170 -11.12 -3.47 -21.44
CA ILE A 170 -9.86 -3.79 -20.74
C ILE A 170 -8.70 -2.97 -21.31
N LEU A 171 -8.56 -2.91 -22.63
CA LEU A 171 -7.52 -2.13 -23.29
C LEU A 171 -7.68 -0.62 -23.01
N MET A 172 -8.92 -0.13 -23.00
CA MET A 172 -9.21 1.26 -22.71
C MET A 172 -8.90 1.61 -21.25
N ASN A 173 -9.20 0.73 -20.30
CA ASN A 173 -8.82 0.88 -18.90
C ASN A 173 -7.29 0.88 -18.73
N ALA A 174 -6.58 -0.04 -19.39
CA ALA A 174 -5.12 -0.09 -19.36
C ALA A 174 -4.48 1.18 -19.96
N LEU A 175 -5.03 1.68 -21.06
CA LEU A 175 -4.60 2.94 -21.67
C LEU A 175 -4.86 4.12 -20.74
N PHE A 176 -6.02 4.14 -20.07
CA PHE A 176 -6.37 5.16 -19.10
C PHE A 176 -5.39 5.20 -17.91
N ILE A 177 -5.09 4.05 -17.31
CA ILE A 177 -4.09 3.93 -16.24
C ILE A 177 -2.72 4.42 -16.74
N GLY A 178 -2.33 4.06 -17.96
CA GLY A 178 -1.09 4.53 -18.57
C GLY A 178 -1.02 6.05 -18.71
N VAL A 179 -2.10 6.68 -19.21
CA VAL A 179 -2.21 8.15 -19.33
C VAL A 179 -2.19 8.81 -17.96
N ALA A 180 -2.93 8.27 -16.99
CA ALA A 180 -2.97 8.78 -15.62
C ALA A 180 -1.57 8.75 -14.96
N CYS A 181 -0.85 7.65 -15.13
CA CYS A 181 0.53 7.50 -14.67
C CYS A 181 1.48 8.52 -15.33
N ASP A 182 1.39 8.71 -16.65
CA ASP A 182 2.21 9.70 -17.37
C ASP A 182 1.92 11.13 -16.89
N MET A 183 0.64 11.47 -16.68
CA MET A 183 0.24 12.76 -16.11
C MET A 183 0.78 12.96 -14.70
N ALA A 184 0.66 11.95 -13.83
CA ALA A 184 1.19 12.01 -12.47
C ALA A 184 2.71 12.18 -12.43
N VAL A 185 3.44 11.47 -13.31
CA VAL A 185 4.90 11.63 -13.44
C VAL A 185 5.24 13.05 -13.91
N LYS A 186 4.57 13.58 -14.93
CA LYS A 186 4.80 14.95 -15.42
C LYS A 186 4.50 16.01 -14.35
N ALA A 187 3.44 15.84 -13.58
CA ALA A 187 3.11 16.72 -12.46
C ALA A 187 4.19 16.67 -11.36
N SER A 188 4.73 15.49 -11.06
CA SER A 188 5.82 15.33 -10.08
C SER A 188 7.13 16.01 -10.51
N ILE A 189 7.45 15.99 -11.80
CA ILE A 189 8.64 16.67 -12.34
C ILE A 189 8.44 18.19 -12.30
N LYS A 190 7.26 18.66 -12.73
CA LYS A 190 6.93 20.08 -12.74
C LYS A 190 6.94 20.69 -11.34
N SER A 191 6.38 20.00 -10.34
CA SER A 191 6.41 20.45 -8.95
C SER A 191 7.82 20.52 -8.37
N TYR A 192 8.72 19.60 -8.75
CA TYR A 192 10.12 19.62 -8.34
C TYR A 192 10.89 20.83 -8.93
N ASP A 193 10.59 21.19 -10.19
CA ASP A 193 11.18 22.37 -10.83
C ASP A 193 10.60 23.68 -10.25
N GLU A 194 9.31 23.69 -9.91
CA GLU A 194 8.60 24.84 -9.36
C GLU A 194 8.87 25.10 -7.88
N GLU A 195 9.30 24.12 -7.08
CA GLU A 195 9.68 24.29 -5.66
C GLU A 195 10.80 25.32 -5.43
N ARG A 196 11.55 25.68 -6.49
CA ARG A 196 12.48 26.82 -6.47
C ARG A 196 11.81 28.20 -6.45
N SER A 197 10.53 28.25 -6.78
CA SER A 197 9.71 29.45 -6.94
C SER A 197 8.60 29.38 -5.90
N PHE A 198 8.78 30.07 -4.76
CA PHE A 198 8.05 29.93 -3.48
C PHE A 198 6.53 30.26 -3.51
N SER A 199 5.76 29.81 -4.50
CA SER A 199 4.34 30.16 -4.66
C SER A 199 3.56 29.05 -5.38
N ALA A 200 3.36 27.90 -4.72
CA ALA A 200 2.60 26.77 -5.26
C ALA A 200 1.55 26.30 -4.25
N GLY A 201 0.27 26.34 -4.62
CA GLY A 201 -0.80 25.83 -3.74
C GLY A 201 -2.17 25.60 -4.38
N GLY A 202 -2.34 25.68 -5.71
CA GLY A 202 -3.68 25.80 -6.29
C GLY A 202 -4.13 24.79 -7.34
N MET A 203 -3.26 23.98 -7.97
CA MET A 203 -3.57 23.48 -9.33
C MET A 203 -3.95 22.00 -9.51
N ASP A 204 -3.98 21.15 -8.47
CA ASP A 204 -4.17 19.69 -8.66
C ASP A 204 -5.57 19.13 -8.34
N LEU A 205 -6.51 19.96 -7.87
CA LEU A 205 -7.84 19.48 -7.47
C LEU A 205 -8.71 19.02 -8.65
N ASP A 206 -8.67 19.72 -9.78
CA ASP A 206 -9.48 19.35 -10.96
C ASP A 206 -8.99 18.06 -11.61
N ILE A 207 -7.67 17.81 -11.60
CA ILE A 207 -7.08 16.61 -12.19
C ILE A 207 -7.48 15.36 -11.40
N ALA A 208 -7.49 15.46 -10.07
CA ALA A 208 -7.93 14.35 -9.22
C ALA A 208 -9.42 14.01 -9.44
N GLY A 209 -10.27 15.02 -9.67
CA GLY A 209 -11.72 14.84 -9.82
C GLY A 209 -12.13 14.00 -11.04
N TRP A 210 -11.62 14.32 -12.24
CA TRP A 210 -11.98 13.56 -13.45
C TRP A 210 -11.43 12.14 -13.39
N LEU A 211 -10.25 11.94 -12.80
CA LEU A 211 -9.64 10.63 -12.70
C LEU A 211 -10.50 9.68 -11.85
N ILE A 212 -11.00 10.16 -10.72
CA ILE A 212 -11.92 9.41 -9.84
C ILE A 212 -13.23 9.08 -10.57
N ALA A 213 -13.78 10.05 -11.32
CA ALA A 213 -15.03 9.85 -12.06
C ALA A 213 -14.88 8.76 -13.14
N VAL A 214 -13.80 8.79 -13.92
CA VAL A 214 -13.59 7.82 -15.00
C VAL A 214 -13.28 6.42 -14.44
N ASP A 215 -12.46 6.33 -13.38
CA ASP A 215 -12.23 5.06 -12.67
C ASP A 215 -13.55 4.46 -12.16
N GLY A 216 -14.42 5.29 -11.58
CA GLY A 216 -15.76 4.89 -11.18
C GLY A 216 -16.61 4.33 -12.34
N VAL A 217 -16.56 4.95 -13.51
CA VAL A 217 -17.29 4.49 -14.71
C VAL A 217 -16.77 3.13 -15.18
N PHE A 218 -15.45 2.95 -15.29
CA PHE A 218 -14.86 1.66 -15.69
C PHE A 218 -15.23 0.56 -14.71
N ASN A 219 -15.13 0.84 -13.40
CA ASN A 219 -15.51 -0.11 -12.35
C ASN A 219 -16.98 -0.55 -12.47
N VAL A 220 -17.91 0.38 -12.77
CA VAL A 220 -19.32 0.03 -13.00
C VAL A 220 -19.51 -0.82 -14.25
N ILE A 221 -18.78 -0.53 -15.34
CA ILE A 221 -18.85 -1.31 -16.58
C ILE A 221 -18.36 -2.75 -16.33
N PHE A 222 -17.21 -2.91 -15.67
CA PHE A 222 -16.67 -4.23 -15.30
C PHE A 222 -17.60 -4.98 -14.36
N LEU A 223 -18.16 -4.29 -13.36
CA LEU A 223 -19.11 -4.91 -12.43
C LEU A 223 -20.35 -5.42 -13.17
N MET A 224 -20.94 -4.61 -14.05
CA MET A 224 -22.12 -5.01 -14.84
C MET A 224 -21.82 -6.19 -15.75
N GLU A 225 -20.63 -6.21 -16.35
CA GLU A 225 -20.16 -7.30 -17.20
C GLU A 225 -19.95 -8.60 -16.42
N LEU A 226 -19.28 -8.53 -15.27
CA LEU A 226 -19.08 -9.64 -14.35
C LEU A 226 -20.42 -10.22 -13.88
N ILE A 227 -21.38 -9.35 -13.53
CA ILE A 227 -22.75 -9.73 -13.19
C ILE A 227 -23.40 -10.47 -14.35
N LEU A 228 -23.29 -9.95 -15.58
CA LEU A 228 -23.85 -10.57 -16.78
C LEU A 228 -23.27 -11.96 -17.05
N ARG A 229 -21.93 -12.12 -16.92
CA ARG A 229 -21.27 -13.43 -17.01
C ARG A 229 -21.75 -14.39 -15.93
N MET A 230 -21.89 -13.91 -14.69
CA MET A 230 -22.36 -14.71 -13.57
C MET A 230 -23.81 -15.18 -13.75
N VAL A 231 -24.71 -14.31 -14.27
CA VAL A 231 -26.08 -14.72 -14.63
C VAL A 231 -26.06 -15.74 -15.76
N ALA A 232 -25.33 -15.47 -16.85
CA ALA A 232 -25.32 -16.30 -18.03
C ALA A 232 -24.80 -17.73 -17.78
N LEU A 233 -23.87 -17.89 -16.84
CA LEU A 233 -23.24 -19.18 -16.54
C LEU A 233 -23.96 -19.96 -15.42
N GLU A 234 -25.06 -19.45 -14.86
CA GLU A 234 -26.02 -20.15 -13.96
C GLU A 234 -25.41 -21.06 -12.86
N GLY A 235 -24.18 -20.79 -12.40
CA GLY A 235 -23.44 -21.58 -11.40
C GLY A 235 -22.42 -22.58 -11.95
N GLU A 236 -22.40 -22.85 -13.27
CA GLU A 236 -21.27 -23.47 -13.96
C GLU A 236 -20.01 -22.60 -13.87
N PHE A 237 -20.17 -21.30 -13.57
CA PHE A 237 -19.08 -20.39 -13.25
C PHE A 237 -18.18 -20.89 -12.09
N CYS A 238 -18.78 -21.44 -11.03
CA CYS A 238 -18.04 -21.88 -9.83
C CYS A 238 -17.65 -23.37 -9.86
N ALA A 239 -18.36 -24.20 -10.64
CA ALA A 239 -18.16 -25.66 -10.66
C ALA A 239 -17.73 -26.21 -12.04
N GLY A 240 -17.64 -25.37 -13.07
CA GLY A 240 -17.24 -25.76 -14.41
C GLY A 240 -15.73 -25.94 -14.55
N LYS A 241 -15.29 -26.54 -15.66
CA LYS A 241 -13.86 -26.87 -15.92
C LYS A 241 -12.94 -25.64 -15.88
N GLU A 242 -13.47 -24.46 -16.12
CA GLU A 242 -12.72 -23.19 -16.17
C GLU A 242 -12.95 -22.28 -14.94
N TRP A 243 -13.46 -22.82 -13.83
CA TRP A 243 -13.76 -22.07 -12.61
C TRP A 243 -12.59 -21.21 -12.08
N ARG A 244 -11.34 -21.63 -12.32
CA ARG A 244 -10.15 -20.91 -11.86
C ARG A 244 -9.99 -19.54 -12.53
N TRP A 245 -10.24 -19.48 -13.83
CA TRP A 245 -10.14 -18.23 -14.60
C TRP A 245 -11.28 -17.28 -14.21
N ASN A 246 -12.45 -17.83 -14.00
CA ASN A 246 -13.64 -17.12 -13.55
C ASN A 246 -13.48 -16.52 -12.14
N ILE A 247 -12.86 -17.25 -11.21
CA ILE A 247 -12.53 -16.70 -9.88
C ILE A 247 -11.44 -15.64 -9.99
N PHE A 248 -10.43 -15.84 -10.84
CA PHE A 248 -9.40 -14.83 -11.09
C PHE A 248 -10.00 -13.51 -11.62
N ASP A 249 -11.03 -13.60 -12.46
CA ASP A 249 -11.76 -12.44 -13.00
C ASP A 249 -12.66 -11.75 -11.94
N ALA A 250 -13.03 -12.48 -10.87
CA ALA A 250 -13.89 -11.99 -9.79
C ALA A 250 -13.13 -11.42 -8.58
N CYS A 251 -11.81 -11.70 -8.47
CA CYS A 251 -10.94 -11.24 -7.39
C CYS A 251 -10.19 -9.96 -7.76
#